data_AF-E8V3B6-F1
#
_entry.id   AF-E8V3B6-F1
#
_cell.length_a   1.000
_cell.length_b   1.000
_cell.length_c   1.000
_cell.angle_alpha   90.00
_cell.angle_beta   90.00
_cell.angle_gamma   90.00
#
_symmetry.space_group_name_H-M   'P 1'
#
loop_
_entity.id
_entity.type
_entity.pdbx_description
1 polymer ?
#
loop_
_entity_poly.entity_id
_entity_poly.type
_entity_poly.pdbx_seq_one_letter_code
_entity_poly.pdbx_strand_id
1 'polypeptide(L)'
;MNNNAIRLLKPLVFLFCLLPVAALVRQAQQGNLGADPVAHITHFTGNWAMYMLLLSLAITPVRRISSKLAWLIRFRRMLGLYAFFYATLHLATYVFLFSGFDIAGAFSNLRIHDFHGIAEQWRAVWPVMVTDIQKRRFIQVGLLAWFILFLLAITSPQWVMRKMGGKPWQTLHRSVYAAAVLAVIHFAWTLKKGNLEWWKDGLVLAILLGLRILWSLQKRFAQGRPKVAVSR
;
A
#
# COMPACT_ATOMS: atom_id res chain seq x y z
N MET A 1 -15.83 -22.15 -5.95
CA MET A 1 -16.42 -21.16 -5.02
C MET A 1 -17.61 -20.48 -5.69
N ASN A 2 -18.80 -20.58 -5.11
CA ASN A 2 -20.02 -19.94 -5.62
C ASN A 2 -19.97 -18.40 -5.45
N ASN A 3 -20.69 -17.65 -6.28
CA ASN A 3 -20.78 -16.19 -6.23
C ASN A 3 -21.38 -15.68 -4.91
N ASN A 4 -22.34 -16.40 -4.31
CA ASN A 4 -22.93 -16.04 -3.02
C ASN A 4 -21.89 -16.05 -1.90
N ALA A 5 -21.05 -17.09 -1.84
CA ALA A 5 -19.95 -17.15 -0.88
C ALA A 5 -18.99 -15.96 -1.03
N ILE A 6 -18.74 -15.50 -2.25
CA ILE A 6 -17.85 -14.36 -2.51
C ILE A 6 -18.49 -13.02 -2.09
N ARG A 7 -19.81 -12.89 -2.27
CA ARG A 7 -20.56 -11.73 -1.77
C ARG A 7 -20.49 -11.64 -0.24
N LEU A 8 -20.56 -12.78 0.45
CA LEU A 8 -20.42 -12.85 1.92
C LEU A 8 -18.97 -12.66 2.39
N LEU A 9 -17.98 -13.17 1.65
CA LEU A 9 -16.57 -13.03 2.02
C LEU A 9 -16.03 -11.61 1.86
N LYS A 10 -16.58 -10.80 0.94
CA LYS A 10 -16.16 -9.40 0.76
C LYS A 10 -16.26 -8.54 2.03
N PRO A 11 -17.41 -8.43 2.71
CA PRO A 11 -17.49 -7.68 3.96
C PRO A 11 -16.60 -8.30 5.05
N LEU A 12 -16.44 -9.62 5.10
CA LEU A 12 -15.54 -10.26 6.07
C LEU A 12 -14.08 -9.87 5.84
N VAL A 13 -13.60 -9.90 4.60
CA VAL A 13 -12.24 -9.43 4.25
C VAL A 13 -12.10 -7.92 4.52
N PHE A 14 -13.17 -7.13 4.34
CA PHE A 14 -13.17 -5.69 4.61
C PHE A 14 -12.93 -5.43 6.09
N LEU A 15 -13.74 -6.07 6.93
CA LEU A 15 -13.61 -5.99 8.38
C LEU A 15 -12.25 -6.52 8.84
N PHE A 16 -11.80 -7.65 8.29
CA PHE A 16 -10.48 -8.21 8.59
C PHE A 16 -9.35 -7.22 8.29
N CYS A 17 -9.39 -6.55 7.13
CA CYS A 17 -8.42 -5.53 6.78
C CYS A 17 -8.47 -4.26 7.66
N LEU A 18 -9.56 -4.04 8.41
CA LEU A 18 -9.69 -2.95 9.39
C LEU A 18 -9.27 -3.35 10.81
N LEU A 19 -9.27 -4.65 11.14
CA LEU A 19 -8.87 -5.15 12.46
C LEU A 19 -7.52 -4.60 12.96
N PRO A 20 -6.48 -4.45 12.11
CA PRO A 20 -5.22 -3.90 12.60
C PRO A 20 -5.33 -2.47 13.13
N VAL A 21 -6.09 -1.60 12.46
CA VAL A 21 -6.35 -0.25 12.97
C VAL A 21 -7.15 -0.31 14.27
N ALA A 22 -8.17 -1.17 14.35
CA ALA A 22 -8.94 -1.34 15.59
C ALA A 22 -8.05 -1.82 16.75
N ALA A 23 -7.13 -2.75 16.48
CA ALA A 23 -6.15 -3.23 17.46
C ALA A 23 -5.16 -2.12 17.88
N LEU A 24 -4.75 -1.26 16.94
CA LEU A 24 -3.88 -0.11 17.24
C LEU A 24 -4.60 0.91 18.14
N VAL A 25 -5.86 1.23 17.84
CA VAL A 25 -6.69 2.12 18.67
C VAL A 25 -6.85 1.56 20.07
N ARG A 26 -7.11 0.26 20.20
CA ARG A 26 -7.23 -0.41 21.50
C ARG A 26 -5.92 -0.34 22.29
N GLN A 27 -4.78 -0.57 21.65
CA GLN A 27 -3.46 -0.43 22.29
C GLN A 27 -3.20 1.01 22.76
N ALA A 28 -3.58 2.00 21.94
CA ALA A 28 -3.48 3.41 22.31
C ALA A 28 -4.33 3.75 23.55
N GLN A 29 -5.57 3.29 23.60
CA GLN A 29 -6.48 3.50 24.75
C GLN A 29 -5.97 2.85 26.03
N GLN A 30 -5.27 1.73 25.91
CA GLN A 30 -4.70 0.99 27.04
C GLN A 30 -3.33 1.54 27.48
N GLY A 31 -2.80 2.58 26.82
CA GLY A 31 -1.45 3.09 27.05
C GLY A 31 -0.34 2.10 26.67
N ASN A 32 -0.66 1.06 25.89
CA ASN A 32 0.24 -0.04 25.56
C ASN A 32 0.91 0.13 24.19
N LEU A 33 1.42 1.33 23.91
CA LEU A 33 2.16 1.64 22.66
C LEU A 33 3.68 1.57 22.84
N GLY A 34 4.15 1.30 24.06
CA GLY A 34 5.56 1.27 24.41
C GLY A 34 6.14 2.67 24.69
N ALA A 35 7.47 2.76 24.76
CA ALA A 35 8.19 3.97 25.19
C ALA A 35 8.12 5.12 24.16
N ASP A 36 8.00 4.81 22.86
CA ASP A 36 7.81 5.80 21.79
C ASP A 36 6.53 5.46 21.01
N PRO A 37 5.38 6.02 21.42
CA PRO A 37 4.09 5.75 20.78
C PRO A 37 4.04 6.17 19.31
N VAL A 38 4.71 7.27 18.94
CA VAL A 38 4.68 7.80 17.58
C VAL A 38 5.45 6.89 16.63
N ALA A 39 6.64 6.43 17.05
CA ALA A 39 7.39 5.44 16.29
C ALA A 39 6.61 4.12 16.15
N HIS A 40 6.00 3.63 17.25
CA HIS A 40 5.21 2.40 17.20
C HIS A 40 4.05 2.48 16.19
N ILE A 41 3.24 3.54 16.26
CA ILE A 41 2.12 3.78 15.34
C ILE A 41 2.61 3.88 13.88
N THR A 42 3.70 4.61 13.66
CA THR A 42 4.26 4.82 12.32
C THR A 42 4.79 3.52 11.71
N HIS A 43 5.53 2.73 12.47
CA HIS A 43 6.01 1.41 12.01
C HIS A 43 4.85 0.42 11.80
N PHE A 44 3.88 0.39 12.72
CA PHE A 44 2.73 -0.49 12.61
C PHE A 44 1.94 -0.24 11.31
N THR A 45 1.56 1.03 11.07
CA THR A 45 0.81 1.41 9.87
C THR A 45 1.60 1.19 8.58
N GLY A 46 2.92 1.44 8.60
CA GLY A 46 3.82 1.16 7.48
C GLY A 46 3.93 -0.34 7.14
N ASN A 47 4.06 -1.20 8.16
CA ASN A 47 4.11 -2.64 7.98
C ASN A 47 2.82 -3.18 7.36
N TRP A 48 1.66 -2.72 7.82
CA TRP A 48 0.38 -3.13 7.23
C TRP A 48 0.18 -2.61 5.81
N ALA A 49 0.70 -1.43 5.46
CA ALA A 49 0.73 -0.96 4.08
C ALA A 49 1.55 -1.92 3.19
N MET A 50 2.74 -2.32 3.65
CA MET A 50 3.59 -3.30 2.96
C MET A 50 2.88 -4.65 2.80
N TYR A 51 2.29 -5.19 3.87
CA TYR A 51 1.61 -6.48 3.83
C TYR A 51 0.43 -6.49 2.87
N MET A 52 -0.41 -5.46 2.89
CA MET A 52 -1.54 -5.34 1.96
C MET A 52 -1.07 -5.22 0.51
N LEU A 53 0.03 -4.49 0.26
CA LEU A 53 0.64 -4.36 -1.06
C LEU A 53 1.16 -5.72 -1.56
N LEU A 54 1.98 -6.40 -0.77
CA LEU A 54 2.54 -7.73 -1.11
C LEU A 54 1.44 -8.78 -1.29
N LEU A 55 0.42 -8.80 -0.43
CA LEU A 55 -0.71 -9.73 -0.55
C LEU A 55 -1.50 -9.48 -1.84
N SER A 56 -1.73 -8.21 -2.22
CA SER A 56 -2.38 -7.88 -3.49
C SER A 56 -1.57 -8.39 -4.70
N LEU A 57 -0.24 -8.35 -4.60
CA LEU A 57 0.66 -8.85 -5.62
C LEU A 57 0.66 -10.38 -5.67
N ALA A 58 0.64 -11.05 -4.52
CA ALA A 58 0.66 -12.50 -4.37
C ALA A 58 -0.55 -13.22 -4.98
N ILE A 59 -1.70 -12.56 -5.08
CA ILE A 59 -2.92 -13.16 -5.68
C ILE A 59 -2.70 -13.65 -7.12
N THR A 60 -1.89 -12.92 -7.90
CA THR A 60 -1.66 -13.30 -9.32
C THR A 60 -0.86 -14.59 -9.45
N PRO A 61 0.29 -14.78 -8.77
CA PRO A 61 0.99 -16.06 -8.80
C PRO A 61 0.21 -17.19 -8.15
N VAL A 62 -0.48 -16.96 -7.04
CA VAL A 62 -1.33 -17.99 -6.41
C VAL A 62 -2.37 -18.53 -7.38
N ARG A 63 -3.05 -17.66 -8.15
CA ARG A 63 -4.02 -18.07 -9.18
C ARG A 63 -3.39 -18.94 -10.29
N ARG A 64 -2.12 -18.72 -10.62
CA ARG A 64 -1.43 -19.43 -11.71
C ARG A 64 -0.93 -20.80 -11.26
N ILE A 65 -0.48 -20.92 -10.02
CA ILE A 65 -0.03 -22.17 -9.41
C ILE A 65 -1.23 -23.06 -9.06
N SER A 66 -2.31 -22.48 -8.52
CA SER A 66 -3.52 -23.21 -8.14
C SER A 66 -4.76 -22.60 -8.79
N SER A 67 -5.29 -23.30 -9.81
CA SER A 67 -6.55 -22.94 -10.46
C SER A 67 -7.74 -22.94 -9.49
N LYS A 68 -7.71 -23.80 -8.46
CA LYS A 68 -8.72 -23.86 -7.38
C LYS A 68 -8.82 -22.54 -6.61
N LEU A 69 -7.72 -21.78 -6.50
CA LEU A 69 -7.64 -20.50 -5.79
C LEU A 69 -7.84 -19.28 -6.70
N ALA A 70 -8.18 -19.48 -7.97
CA ALA A 70 -8.35 -18.38 -8.93
C ALA A 70 -9.41 -17.34 -8.52
N TRP A 71 -10.37 -17.72 -7.67
CA TRP A 71 -11.41 -16.83 -7.15
C TRP A 71 -10.85 -15.67 -6.31
N LEU A 72 -9.65 -15.81 -5.73
CA LEU A 72 -8.97 -14.75 -4.95
C LEU A 72 -8.71 -13.48 -5.77
N ILE A 73 -8.66 -13.58 -7.10
CA ILE A 73 -8.49 -12.43 -8.00
C ILE A 73 -9.55 -11.35 -7.79
N ARG A 74 -10.74 -11.72 -7.30
CA ARG A 74 -11.84 -10.80 -7.00
C ARG A 74 -11.57 -9.88 -5.80
N PHE A 75 -10.59 -10.21 -4.97
CA PHE A 75 -10.18 -9.43 -3.80
C PHE A 75 -8.94 -8.57 -4.06
N ARG A 76 -8.24 -8.75 -5.19
CA ARG A 76 -7.00 -8.04 -5.52
C ARG A 76 -7.14 -6.52 -5.44
N ARG A 77 -8.22 -5.96 -6.02
CA ARG A 77 -8.45 -4.51 -6.01
C ARG A 77 -8.66 -3.98 -4.60
N MET A 78 -9.41 -4.73 -3.80
CA MET A 78 -9.73 -4.37 -2.43
C MET A 78 -8.48 -4.30 -1.55
N LEU A 79 -7.61 -5.32 -1.62
CA LEU A 79 -6.34 -5.31 -0.91
C LEU A 79 -5.42 -4.17 -1.37
N GLY A 80 -5.40 -3.86 -2.67
CA GLY A 80 -4.65 -2.72 -3.20
C GLY A 80 -5.15 -1.37 -2.64
N LEU A 81 -6.47 -1.21 -2.46
CA LEU A 81 -7.04 -0.03 -1.81
C LEU A 81 -6.70 0.03 -0.32
N TYR A 82 -6.66 -1.10 0.38
CA TYR A 82 -6.17 -1.15 1.76
C TYR A 82 -4.68 -0.83 1.86
N ALA A 83 -3.85 -1.25 0.91
CA ALA A 83 -2.45 -0.85 0.86
C ALA A 83 -2.32 0.69 0.77
N PHE A 84 -3.13 1.33 -0.08
CA PHE A 84 -3.17 2.80 -0.16
C PHE A 84 -3.74 3.45 1.11
N PHE A 85 -4.78 2.88 1.73
CA PHE A 85 -5.34 3.35 3.00
C PHE A 85 -4.27 3.34 4.11
N TYR A 86 -3.59 2.21 4.32
CA TYR A 86 -2.53 2.12 5.33
C TYR A 86 -1.32 2.98 4.98
N ALA A 87 -0.94 3.12 3.70
CA ALA A 87 0.11 4.04 3.29
C ALA A 87 -0.26 5.51 3.57
N THR A 88 -1.54 5.86 3.44
CA THR A 88 -2.05 7.20 3.79
C THR A 88 -2.09 7.41 5.30
N LEU A 89 -2.47 6.40 6.09
CA LEU A 89 -2.34 6.46 7.55
C LEU A 89 -0.87 6.64 7.96
N HIS A 90 0.05 5.87 7.38
CA HIS A 90 1.48 5.99 7.63
C HIS A 90 2.04 7.38 7.28
N LEU A 91 1.60 7.97 6.16
CA LEU A 91 1.96 9.35 5.82
C LEU A 91 1.31 10.35 6.80
N ALA A 92 0.08 10.12 7.21
CA ALA A 92 -0.63 10.97 8.16
C ALA A 92 0.05 10.95 9.54
N THR A 93 0.59 9.83 10.00
CA THR A 93 1.31 9.78 11.29
C THR A 93 2.57 10.64 11.24
N TYR A 94 3.27 10.65 10.11
CA TYR A 94 4.39 11.57 9.89
C TYR A 94 3.95 13.04 9.84
N VAL A 95 2.84 13.37 9.17
CA VAL A 95 2.38 14.77 9.08
C VAL A 95 1.79 15.30 10.39
N PHE A 96 1.03 14.49 11.13
CA PHE A 96 0.30 14.94 12.31
C PHE A 96 1.02 14.61 13.62
N LEU A 97 1.52 13.38 13.79
CA LEU A 97 2.12 12.99 15.07
C LEU A 97 3.58 13.46 15.17
N PHE A 98 4.37 13.30 14.11
CA PHE A 98 5.79 13.65 14.14
C PHE A 98 6.02 15.17 14.09
N SER A 99 5.13 15.94 13.48
CA SER A 99 5.22 17.41 13.47
C SER A 99 4.86 18.06 14.81
N GLY A 100 4.29 17.29 15.76
CA GLY A 100 3.77 17.83 17.01
C GLY A 100 2.41 18.54 16.86
N PHE A 101 1.65 18.24 15.80
CA PHE A 101 0.31 18.81 15.62
C PHE A 101 -0.62 18.39 16.77
N ASP A 102 -1.21 19.36 17.46
CA ASP A 102 -2.11 19.10 18.58
C ASP A 102 -3.52 18.78 18.05
N ILE A 103 -3.79 17.48 17.88
CA ILE A 103 -5.08 16.99 17.41
C ILE A 103 -6.22 17.36 18.37
N ALA A 104 -5.95 17.34 19.69
CA ALA A 104 -6.97 17.66 20.69
C ALA A 104 -7.32 19.16 20.66
N GLY A 105 -6.29 20.01 20.60
CA GLY A 105 -6.44 21.46 20.42
C GLY A 105 -7.12 21.83 19.09
N ALA A 106 -6.77 21.16 17.99
CA ALA A 106 -7.43 21.38 16.71
C ALA A 106 -8.92 21.02 16.77
N PHE A 107 -9.29 19.97 17.50
CA PHE A 107 -10.69 19.58 17.70
C PHE A 107 -11.44 20.57 18.60
N SER A 108 -10.81 21.09 19.66
CA SER A 108 -11.42 22.14 20.49
C SER A 108 -11.66 23.42 19.70
N ASN A 109 -10.69 23.83 18.88
CA ASN A 109 -10.80 25.01 18.02
C ASN A 109 -11.91 24.84 16.98
N LEU A 110 -12.04 23.64 16.39
CA LEU A 110 -13.13 23.33 15.45
C LEU A 110 -14.50 23.44 16.12
N ARG A 111 -14.64 22.97 17.37
CA ARG A 111 -15.90 23.01 18.14
C ARG A 111 -16.37 24.44 18.42
N ILE A 112 -15.45 25.38 18.57
CA ILE A 112 -15.74 26.81 18.75
C ILE A 112 -15.70 27.60 17.44
N HIS A 113 -15.62 26.92 16.28
CA HIS A 113 -15.49 27.52 14.95
C HIS A 113 -14.28 28.46 14.78
N ASP A 114 -13.23 28.28 15.59
CA ASP A 114 -11.97 29.00 15.43
C ASP A 114 -11.10 28.33 14.37
N PHE A 115 -11.34 28.71 13.11
CA PHE A 115 -10.51 28.27 11.99
C PHE A 115 -9.12 28.93 11.99
N HIS A 116 -8.94 30.05 12.69
CA HIS A 116 -7.66 30.74 12.73
C HIS A 116 -6.63 29.92 13.50
N GLY A 117 -6.98 29.44 14.71
CA GLY A 117 -6.11 28.59 15.51
C GLY A 117 -5.71 27.29 14.79
N ILE A 118 -6.64 26.68 14.03
CA ILE A 118 -6.33 25.49 13.21
C ILE A 118 -5.36 25.86 12.08
N ALA A 119 -5.58 26.99 11.41
CA ALA A 119 -4.75 27.44 10.31
C ALA A 119 -3.33 27.82 10.78
N GLU A 120 -3.18 28.40 11.97
CA GLU A 120 -1.87 28.68 12.57
C GLU A 120 -1.08 27.40 12.86
N GLN A 121 -1.71 26.40 13.51
CA GLN A 121 -1.08 25.10 13.74
C GLN A 121 -0.65 24.45 12.41
N TRP A 122 -1.55 24.47 11.42
CA TRP A 122 -1.24 23.91 10.09
C TRP A 122 -0.06 24.62 9.41
N ARG A 123 -0.01 25.95 9.47
CA ARG A 123 1.13 26.73 8.94
C ARG A 123 2.43 26.40 9.66
N ALA A 124 2.40 26.15 10.96
CA ALA A 124 3.58 25.79 11.74
C ALA A 124 4.15 24.41 11.35
N VAL A 125 3.30 23.47 10.90
CA VAL A 125 3.75 22.15 10.44
C VAL A 125 4.60 22.22 9.16
N TRP A 126 4.24 23.10 8.22
CA TRP A 126 4.82 23.08 6.87
C TRP A 126 6.36 23.28 6.82
N PRO A 127 6.97 24.26 7.51
CA PRO A 127 8.42 24.41 7.52
C PRO A 127 9.15 23.18 8.07
N VAL A 128 8.62 22.56 9.13
CA VAL A 128 9.18 21.35 9.73
C VAL A 128 9.13 20.19 8.72
N MET A 129 7.98 19.99 8.08
CA MET A 129 7.81 18.91 7.10
C MET A 129 8.71 19.10 5.87
N VAL A 130 8.74 20.30 5.30
CA VAL A 130 9.55 20.59 4.10
C VAL A 130 11.04 20.39 4.39
N THR A 131 11.53 20.91 5.50
CA THR A 131 12.96 20.77 5.86
C THR A 131 13.33 19.31 6.07
N ASP A 132 12.46 18.51 6.67
CA ASP A 132 12.72 17.09 6.90
C ASP A 132 12.65 16.26 5.60
N ILE A 133 11.66 16.53 4.74
CA ILE A 133 11.55 15.91 3.39
C ILE A 133 12.78 16.20 2.53
N GLN A 134 13.32 17.43 2.59
CA GLN A 134 14.52 17.80 1.83
C GLN A 134 15.77 17.08 2.35
N LYS A 135 15.89 16.92 3.67
CA LYS A 135 17.05 16.28 4.31
C LYS A 135 17.05 14.76 4.17
N ARG A 136 15.87 14.13 4.10
CA ARG A 136 15.74 12.67 4.19
C ARG A 136 15.30 12.04 2.88
N ARG A 137 16.27 11.49 2.14
CA ARG A 137 16.02 10.79 0.86
C ARG A 137 15.00 9.66 0.96
N PHE A 138 14.96 8.92 2.08
CA PHE A 138 14.01 7.83 2.24
C PHE A 138 12.55 8.34 2.28
N ILE A 139 12.30 9.54 2.81
CA ILE A 139 10.95 10.14 2.82
C ILE A 139 10.50 10.45 1.40
N GLN A 140 11.40 10.98 0.56
CA GLN A 140 11.10 11.27 -0.85
C GLN A 140 10.72 10.00 -1.62
N VAL A 141 11.43 8.89 -1.39
CA VAL A 141 11.10 7.58 -1.98
C VAL A 141 9.74 7.08 -1.49
N GLY A 142 9.45 7.22 -0.20
CA GLY A 142 8.15 6.87 0.38
C GLY A 142 7.00 7.69 -0.20
N LEU A 143 7.18 9.01 -0.33
CA LEU A 143 6.22 9.92 -0.97
C LEU A 143 5.98 9.57 -2.43
N LEU A 144 7.02 9.21 -3.18
CA LEU A 144 6.88 8.77 -4.56
C LEU A 144 6.09 7.46 -4.66
N ALA A 145 6.36 6.49 -3.78
CA ALA A 145 5.61 5.24 -3.73
C ALA A 145 4.12 5.50 -3.39
N TRP A 146 3.85 6.34 -2.40
CA TRP A 146 2.50 6.76 -2.03
C TRP A 146 1.79 7.47 -3.18
N PHE A 147 2.48 8.37 -3.90
CA PHE A 147 1.91 9.08 -5.03
C PHE A 147 1.52 8.14 -6.19
N ILE A 148 2.34 7.12 -6.47
CA ILE A 148 1.96 6.07 -7.42
C ILE A 148 0.69 5.35 -6.94
N LEU A 149 0.65 4.93 -5.66
CA LEU A 149 -0.54 4.26 -5.10
C LEU A 149 -1.79 5.16 -5.14
N PHE A 150 -1.64 6.46 -4.92
CA PHE A 150 -2.70 7.46 -5.02
C PHE A 150 -3.30 7.51 -6.42
N LEU A 151 -2.46 7.58 -7.47
CA LEU A 151 -2.93 7.54 -8.86
C LEU A 151 -3.66 6.23 -9.18
N LEU A 152 -3.18 5.10 -8.65
CA LEU A 152 -3.84 3.81 -8.81
C LEU A 152 -5.18 3.76 -8.06
N ALA A 153 -5.27 4.37 -6.88
CA ALA A 153 -6.50 4.44 -6.10
C ALA A 153 -7.57 5.29 -6.80
N ILE A 154 -7.21 6.47 -7.31
CA ILE A 154 -8.11 7.35 -8.06
C ILE A 154 -8.60 6.68 -9.35
N THR A 155 -7.77 5.87 -9.99
CA THR A 155 -8.13 5.14 -11.22
C THR A 155 -8.72 3.76 -10.97
N SER A 156 -8.98 3.38 -9.71
CA SER A 156 -9.59 2.11 -9.32
C SER A 156 -11.12 2.00 -9.53
N PRO A 157 -11.93 3.10 -9.50
CA PRO A 157 -13.37 3.02 -9.73
C PRO A 157 -13.69 2.47 -11.12
N GLN A 158 -14.76 1.69 -11.21
CA GLN A 158 -15.13 1.01 -12.46
C GLN A 158 -15.47 1.98 -13.59
N TRP A 159 -16.02 3.16 -13.27
CA TRP A 159 -16.34 4.18 -14.25
C TRP A 159 -15.08 4.81 -14.87
N VAL A 160 -14.02 5.03 -14.08
CA VAL A 160 -12.73 5.54 -14.59
C VAL A 160 -12.09 4.52 -15.53
N MET A 161 -12.05 3.24 -15.13
CA MET A 161 -11.54 2.16 -15.99
C MET A 161 -12.28 2.10 -17.32
N ARG A 162 -13.61 2.20 -17.30
CA ARG A 162 -14.44 2.18 -18.52
C ARG A 162 -14.13 3.38 -19.42
N LYS A 163 -13.91 4.57 -18.85
CA LYS A 163 -13.59 5.80 -19.60
C LYS A 163 -12.19 5.80 -20.21
N MET A 164 -11.18 5.32 -19.48
CA MET A 164 -9.78 5.28 -19.95
C MET A 164 -9.51 4.18 -20.99
N GLY A 165 -10.37 3.15 -21.03
CA GLY A 165 -10.12 1.94 -21.81
C GLY A 165 -9.15 0.97 -21.13
N GLY A 166 -9.29 -0.32 -21.45
CA GLY A 166 -8.58 -1.38 -20.74
C GLY A 166 -7.06 -1.36 -20.90
N LYS A 167 -6.53 -1.03 -22.09
CA LYS A 167 -5.08 -1.05 -22.35
C LYS A 167 -4.32 0.04 -21.57
N PRO A 168 -4.68 1.34 -21.65
CA PRO A 168 -3.99 2.38 -20.89
C PRO A 168 -4.13 2.17 -19.37
N TRP A 169 -5.32 1.76 -18.91
CA TRP A 169 -5.56 1.46 -17.50
C TRP A 169 -4.64 0.34 -16.99
N GLN A 170 -4.47 -0.73 -17.78
CA GLN A 170 -3.54 -1.82 -17.44
C GLN A 170 -2.08 -1.36 -17.43
N THR A 171 -1.66 -0.51 -18.36
CA THR A 171 -0.30 0.04 -18.39
C THR A 171 -0.03 0.87 -17.14
N LEU A 172 -0.96 1.77 -16.77
CA LEU A 172 -0.86 2.54 -15.53
C LEU A 172 -0.79 1.60 -14.33
N HIS A 173 -1.67 0.60 -14.22
CA HIS A 173 -1.68 -0.33 -13.09
C HIS A 173 -0.45 -1.26 -13.00
N ARG A 174 0.44 -1.29 -14.00
CA ARG A 174 1.74 -1.96 -13.86
C ARG A 174 2.72 -1.15 -13.02
N SER A 175 2.50 0.15 -12.82
CA SER A 175 3.30 1.00 -11.93
C SER A 175 3.27 0.52 -10.47
N VAL A 176 2.30 -0.33 -10.10
CA VAL A 176 2.24 -0.99 -8.77
C VAL A 176 3.52 -1.78 -8.47
N TYR A 177 4.22 -2.29 -9.48
CA TYR A 177 5.49 -2.99 -9.27
C TYR A 177 6.61 -2.00 -8.90
N ALA A 178 6.63 -0.83 -9.53
CA ALA A 178 7.54 0.24 -9.14
C ALA A 178 7.23 0.74 -7.73
N ALA A 179 5.95 0.95 -7.39
CA ALA A 179 5.54 1.32 -6.04
C ALA A 179 5.99 0.31 -4.99
N ALA A 180 5.88 -1.00 -5.27
CA ALA A 180 6.33 -2.04 -4.35
C ALA A 180 7.85 -2.07 -4.16
N VAL A 181 8.63 -1.89 -5.24
CA VAL A 181 10.10 -1.79 -5.15
C VAL A 181 10.50 -0.55 -4.34
N LEU A 182 9.89 0.60 -4.64
CA LEU A 182 10.14 1.84 -3.90
C LEU A 182 9.76 1.72 -2.42
N ALA A 183 8.65 1.04 -2.10
CA ALA A 183 8.25 0.79 -0.72
C ALA A 183 9.28 -0.07 0.04
N VAL A 184 9.84 -1.11 -0.59
CA VAL A 184 10.89 -1.94 0.04
C VAL A 184 12.18 -1.14 0.22
N ILE A 185 12.57 -0.33 -0.77
CA ILE A 185 13.75 0.56 -0.66
C ILE A 185 13.55 1.57 0.47
N HIS A 186 12.38 2.20 0.53
CA HIS A 186 12.00 3.12 1.59
C HIS A 186 12.16 2.45 2.96
N PHE A 187 11.58 1.26 3.16
CA PHE A 187 11.69 0.51 4.40
C PHE A 187 13.15 0.16 4.76
N ALA A 188 13.91 -0.35 3.79
CA ALA A 188 15.32 -0.71 3.99
C ALA A 188 16.18 0.50 4.43
N TRP A 189 15.90 1.70 3.91
CA TRP A 189 16.62 2.92 4.31
C TRP A 189 16.17 3.50 5.65
N THR A 190 15.00 3.12 6.17
CA THR A 190 14.57 3.54 7.52
C THR A 190 15.32 2.81 8.63
N LEU A 191 15.79 1.59 8.35
CA LEU A 191 16.49 0.76 9.33
C LEU A 191 17.91 1.28 9.55
N LYS A 192 18.37 1.18 10.80
CA LYS A 192 19.78 1.45 11.14
C LYS A 192 20.68 0.50 10.35
N LYS A 193 21.84 1.01 9.89
CA LYS A 193 22.85 0.20 9.19
C LYS A 193 23.17 -1.06 10.02
N GLY A 194 23.07 -2.23 9.38
CA GLY A 194 23.29 -3.54 10.01
C GLY A 194 22.03 -4.28 10.43
N ASN A 195 20.86 -3.62 10.52
CA ASN A 195 19.59 -4.31 10.69
C ASN A 195 19.06 -4.79 9.33
N LEU A 196 18.95 -6.11 9.16
CA LEU A 196 18.52 -6.74 7.92
C LEU A 196 17.02 -7.05 7.88
N GLU A 197 16.19 -6.63 8.85
CA GLU A 197 14.75 -6.97 8.90
C GLU A 197 13.98 -6.82 7.57
N TRP A 198 14.37 -5.88 6.71
CA TRP A 198 13.83 -5.67 5.35
C TRP A 198 14.00 -6.86 4.40
N TRP A 199 14.93 -7.79 4.67
CA TRP A 199 15.25 -8.91 3.77
C TRP A 199 14.03 -9.79 3.51
N LYS A 200 13.13 -9.94 4.50
CA LYS A 200 11.93 -10.76 4.38
C LYS A 200 10.98 -10.21 3.32
N ASP A 201 10.63 -8.93 3.42
CA ASP A 201 9.72 -8.27 2.48
C ASP A 201 10.36 -8.15 1.09
N GLY A 202 11.66 -7.85 1.04
CA GLY A 202 12.44 -7.83 -0.20
C GLY A 202 12.49 -9.19 -0.89
N LEU A 203 12.70 -10.27 -0.15
CA LEU A 203 12.72 -11.64 -0.67
C LEU A 203 11.34 -12.04 -1.21
N VAL A 204 10.27 -11.77 -0.45
CA VAL A 204 8.90 -12.02 -0.90
C VAL A 204 8.62 -11.27 -2.19
N LEU A 205 8.94 -9.98 -2.27
CA LEU A 205 8.76 -9.19 -3.48
C LEU A 205 9.58 -9.75 -4.65
N ALA A 206 10.85 -10.10 -4.43
CA ALA A 206 11.73 -10.67 -5.45
C ALA A 206 11.17 -11.97 -6.02
N ILE A 207 10.67 -12.89 -5.17
CA ILE A 207 10.01 -14.12 -5.60
C ILE A 207 8.76 -13.80 -6.43
N LEU A 208 7.90 -12.90 -5.94
CA LEU A 208 6.66 -12.53 -6.61
C LEU A 208 6.89 -11.89 -8.00
N LEU A 209 7.91 -11.04 -8.13
CA LEU A 209 8.28 -10.42 -9.40
C LEU A 209 9.00 -11.41 -10.33
N GLY A 210 9.91 -12.22 -9.79
CA GLY A 210 10.62 -13.27 -10.52
C GLY A 210 9.67 -14.26 -11.19
N LEU A 211 8.69 -14.77 -10.45
CA LEU A 211 7.65 -15.67 -10.99
C LEU A 211 6.89 -15.04 -12.16
N ARG A 212 6.61 -13.73 -12.12
CA ARG A 212 5.91 -13.03 -13.20
C ARG A 212 6.78 -12.86 -14.44
N ILE A 213 8.06 -12.54 -14.27
CA ILE A 213 9.02 -12.42 -15.37
C ILE A 213 9.16 -13.77 -16.07
N LEU A 214 9.37 -14.85 -15.31
CA LEU A 214 9.49 -16.22 -15.83
C LEU A 214 8.28 -16.60 -16.69
N TRP A 215 7.05 -16.37 -16.20
CA TRP A 215 5.85 -16.67 -16.98
C TRP A 215 5.65 -15.78 -18.20
N SER A 216 6.07 -14.51 -18.13
CA SER A 216 6.04 -13.62 -19.29
C SER A 216 6.99 -14.12 -20.38
N LEU A 217 8.18 -14.58 -20.01
CA LEU A 217 9.17 -15.15 -20.93
C LEU A 217 8.67 -16.47 -21.52
N GLN A 218 8.18 -17.41 -20.70
CA GLN A 218 7.62 -18.68 -21.18
C GLN A 218 6.51 -18.47 -22.23
N LYS A 219 5.62 -17.50 -22.01
CA LYS A 219 4.56 -17.17 -22.96
C LYS A 219 5.11 -16.64 -24.29
N ARG A 220 6.15 -15.80 -24.26
CA ARG A 220 6.83 -15.30 -25.47
C ARG A 220 7.51 -16.42 -26.23
N PHE A 221 8.24 -17.30 -25.54
CA PHE A 221 8.88 -18.47 -26.16
C PHE A 221 7.86 -19.45 -26.77
N ALA A 222 6.72 -19.68 -26.11
CA ALA A 222 5.66 -20.53 -26.65
C ALA A 222 4.97 -19.92 -27.88
N GLN A 223 4.90 -18.59 -27.99
CA GLN A 223 4.29 -17.88 -29.12
C GLN A 223 5.25 -17.71 -30.32
N GLY A 224 6.56 -17.76 -30.09
CA GLY A 224 7.60 -17.66 -31.13
C GLY A 224 7.97 -18.99 -31.81
N ARG A 225 7.41 -20.12 -31.37
CA ARG A 225 7.58 -21.41 -32.08
C ARG A 225 6.75 -21.41 -33.36
N PRO A 226 7.36 -21.57 -34.56
CA PRO A 226 6.59 -21.72 -35.79
C PRO A 226 5.69 -22.96 -35.67
N LYS A 227 4.41 -22.82 -36.03
CA LYS A 227 3.52 -23.97 -36.16
C LYS A 227 4.08 -24.82 -37.30
N VAL A 228 4.71 -25.95 -36.98
CA VAL A 228 5.09 -26.94 -38.00
C VAL A 228 3.81 -27.33 -38.72
N ALA A 229 3.69 -26.94 -39.98
CA ALA A 229 2.58 -27.32 -40.83
C ALA A 229 2.68 -28.85 -41.00
N VAL A 230 1.77 -29.59 -40.37
CA VAL A 230 1.61 -31.01 -40.63
C VAL A 230 1.01 -31.10 -42.04
N SER A 231 1.86 -31.35 -43.04
CA SER A 231 1.42 -31.72 -44.38
C SER A 231 0.67 -33.05 -44.28
N ARG A 232 -0.59 -33.03 -44.70
CA ARG A 232 -1.40 -34.24 -44.89
C ARG A 232 -1.00 -34.95 -46.17
#